data_AF-A0A6S6ULR6-F1
#
_entry.id   AF-A0A6S6ULR6-F1
#
_cell.length_a   1.000
_cell.length_b   1.000
_cell.length_c   1.000
_cell.angle_alpha   90.00
_cell.angle_beta   90.00
_cell.angle_gamma   90.00
#
_symmetry.space_group_name_H-M   'P 1'
#
loop_
_entity.id
_entity.type
_entity.pdbx_description
1 polymer ?
#
loop_
_entity_poly.entity_id
_entity_poly.type
_entity_poly.pdbx_seq_one_letter_code
_entity_poly.pdbx_strand_id
1 'polypeptide(L)'
;MNQTIRWVLLPAFLCLISCTSETTVADTPQPTAKVTSSIESKEGKKLFLQHCASCHNMNMVDDMTGPALYKVTERWSNKEDLIHFIQNPQELINNNHERAVKIAALWPSEMTAFPQLDSVAIEAILAFVDEKGAKNK
;
A
#
# COMPACT_ATOMS: atom_id res chain seq x y z
N MET A 1 -26.08 -54.01 17.01
CA MET A 1 -25.38 -55.21 17.50
C MET A 1 -25.15 -56.10 16.30
N ASN A 2 -23.89 -56.44 15.99
CA ASN A 2 -23.37 -57.56 15.18
C ASN A 2 -24.08 -57.89 13.84
N GLN A 3 -23.49 -58.23 12.71
CA GLN A 3 -22.15 -58.56 12.22
C GLN A 3 -22.48 -58.96 10.76
N THR A 4 -21.76 -58.51 9.73
CA THR A 4 -21.50 -59.36 8.55
C THR A 4 -20.27 -58.82 7.80
N ILE A 5 -19.14 -59.41 8.19
CA ILE A 5 -17.85 -59.35 7.52
C ILE A 5 -17.98 -60.07 6.17
N ARG A 6 -17.67 -59.38 5.06
CA ARG A 6 -17.34 -60.04 3.78
C ARG A 6 -15.89 -59.76 3.43
N TRP A 7 -15.15 -60.85 3.45
CA TRP A 7 -13.79 -61.05 2.97
C TRP A 7 -13.65 -60.67 1.49
N VAL A 8 -12.61 -59.90 1.14
CA VAL A 8 -11.87 -60.13 -0.10
C VAL A 8 -10.38 -59.94 0.17
N LEU A 9 -9.65 -60.90 -0.37
CA LEU A 9 -8.24 -61.20 -0.24
C LEU A 9 -7.30 -60.11 -0.77
N LEU A 10 -6.12 -60.10 -0.15
CA LEU A 10 -4.84 -59.46 -0.51
C LEU A 10 -4.51 -59.55 -2.02
N PRO A 11 -3.74 -58.59 -2.57
CA PRO A 11 -2.30 -58.78 -2.47
C PRO A 11 -1.53 -57.52 -2.07
N ALA A 12 -0.43 -57.79 -1.39
CA ALA A 12 0.68 -56.89 -1.19
C ALA A 12 1.09 -56.22 -2.51
N PHE A 13 1.01 -54.91 -2.56
CA PHE A 13 1.83 -54.10 -3.45
C PHE A 13 2.63 -53.14 -2.58
N LEU A 14 3.78 -53.67 -2.16
CA LEU A 14 4.91 -52.93 -1.61
C LEU A 14 5.37 -51.93 -2.68
N CYS A 15 4.79 -50.73 -2.68
CA CYS A 15 5.29 -49.61 -3.47
C CYS A 15 6.13 -48.71 -2.55
N LEU A 16 7.39 -49.11 -2.38
CA LEU A 16 8.47 -48.24 -1.94
C LEU A 16 8.71 -47.21 -3.06
N ILE A 17 8.05 -46.05 -2.97
CA ILE A 17 8.42 -44.87 -3.75
C ILE A 17 8.60 -43.73 -2.76
N SER A 18 9.87 -43.51 -2.39
CA SER A 18 10.36 -42.23 -1.89
C SER A 18 9.95 -41.14 -2.87
N CYS A 19 8.97 -40.32 -2.51
CA CYS A 19 8.73 -39.04 -3.19
C CYS A 19 9.09 -37.93 -2.20
N THR A 20 10.37 -37.56 -2.23
CA THR A 20 10.87 -36.31 -1.63
C THR A 20 10.16 -35.16 -2.32
N SER A 21 9.24 -34.50 -1.61
CA SER A 21 8.62 -33.26 -2.08
C SER A 21 9.56 -32.10 -1.78
N GLU A 22 10.60 -31.95 -2.58
CA GLU A 22 11.35 -30.71 -2.68
C GLU A 22 11.21 -30.21 -4.11
N THR A 23 10.39 -29.19 -4.30
CA THR A 23 10.32 -28.43 -5.54
C THR A 23 10.02 -26.99 -5.17
N THR A 24 11.13 -26.26 -5.02
CA THR A 24 11.36 -24.91 -5.52
C THR A 24 10.12 -24.21 -6.06
N VAL A 25 9.58 -23.27 -5.28
CA VAL A 25 8.67 -22.26 -5.82
C VAL A 25 9.49 -21.40 -6.77
N ALA A 26 9.06 -21.44 -8.02
CA ALA A 26 9.64 -20.75 -9.14
C ALA A 26 9.76 -19.25 -8.88
N ASP A 27 10.98 -18.76 -9.10
CA ASP A 27 11.28 -17.40 -9.49
C ASP A 27 10.37 -17.04 -10.68
N THR A 28 9.36 -16.22 -10.41
CA THR A 28 8.54 -15.63 -11.45
C THR A 28 9.30 -14.40 -11.94
N PRO A 29 9.57 -14.24 -13.25
CA PRO A 29 10.03 -12.97 -13.77
C PRO A 29 8.93 -11.94 -13.53
N GLN A 30 9.09 -11.15 -12.46
CA GLN A 30 8.32 -9.94 -12.21
C GLN A 30 8.49 -9.05 -13.44
N PRO A 31 7.41 -8.72 -14.18
CA PRO A 31 7.51 -7.84 -15.31
C PRO A 31 7.85 -6.45 -14.78
N THR A 32 9.09 -6.03 -15.05
CA THR A 32 9.59 -4.70 -14.80
C THR A 32 8.80 -3.67 -15.62
N ALA A 33 8.11 -2.80 -14.88
CA ALA A 33 7.92 -1.37 -15.12
C ALA A 33 7.69 -0.88 -16.56
N LYS A 34 6.42 -0.56 -16.92
CA LYS A 34 5.99 0.72 -17.55
C LYS A 34 4.48 0.85 -17.82
N VAL A 35 3.68 -0.20 -17.63
CA VAL A 35 2.22 -0.18 -17.91
C VAL A 35 1.37 0.09 -16.65
N THR A 36 1.99 0.12 -15.47
CA THR A 36 1.30 0.14 -14.17
C THR A 36 0.74 1.50 -13.78
N SER A 37 1.34 2.61 -14.23
CA SER A 37 1.00 3.96 -13.72
C SER A 37 -0.47 4.36 -13.94
N SER A 38 -1.07 3.95 -15.06
CA SER A 38 -2.48 4.25 -15.34
C SER A 38 -3.47 3.40 -14.51
N ILE A 39 -3.05 2.21 -14.05
CA ILE A 39 -3.84 1.35 -13.16
C ILE A 39 -3.64 1.82 -11.71
N GLU A 40 -2.40 2.06 -11.29
CA GLU A 40 -2.05 2.62 -9.98
C GLU A 40 -2.73 3.97 -9.76
N SER A 41 -2.77 4.84 -10.77
CA SER A 41 -3.48 6.12 -10.69
C SER A 41 -4.99 5.97 -10.50
N LYS A 42 -5.62 4.94 -11.08
CA LYS A 42 -7.05 4.65 -10.87
C LYS A 42 -7.34 4.16 -9.46
N GLU A 43 -6.53 3.22 -8.93
CA GLU A 43 -6.69 2.74 -7.56
C GLU A 43 -6.34 3.85 -6.56
N GLY A 44 -5.25 4.58 -6.80
CA GLY A 44 -4.84 5.74 -6.04
C GLY A 44 -5.92 6.81 -5.95
N LYS A 45 -6.62 7.09 -7.06
CA LYS A 45 -7.78 7.99 -7.05
C LYS A 45 -8.88 7.50 -6.11
N LYS A 46 -9.20 6.20 -6.15
CA LYS A 46 -10.24 5.60 -5.29
C LYS A 46 -9.84 5.72 -3.82
N LEU A 47 -8.62 5.36 -3.47
CA LEU A 47 -8.09 5.47 -2.11
C LEU A 47 -8.03 6.93 -1.65
N PHE A 48 -7.60 7.86 -2.50
CA PHE A 48 -7.60 9.29 -2.20
C PHE A 48 -9.00 9.82 -1.89
N LEU A 49 -10.01 9.43 -2.69
CA LEU A 49 -11.41 9.81 -2.46
C LEU A 49 -11.93 9.28 -1.11
N GLN A 50 -11.48 8.09 -0.71
CA GLN A 50 -11.93 7.43 0.53
C GLN A 50 -11.25 8.00 1.78
N HIS A 51 -9.98 8.39 1.69
CA HIS A 51 -9.16 8.67 2.87
C HIS A 51 -8.66 10.11 2.95
N CYS A 52 -8.55 10.84 1.84
CA CYS A 52 -7.84 12.12 1.80
C CYS A 52 -8.70 13.31 1.35
N ALA A 53 -9.71 13.06 0.50
CA ALA A 53 -10.47 14.11 -0.19
C ALA A 53 -11.36 14.97 0.72
N SER A 54 -11.56 14.57 1.99
CA SER A 54 -12.24 15.39 2.99
C SER A 54 -11.44 16.63 3.40
N CYS A 55 -10.11 16.56 3.30
CA CYS A 55 -9.21 17.62 3.77
C CYS A 55 -8.28 18.17 2.69
N HIS A 56 -7.94 17.37 1.68
CA HIS A 56 -7.06 17.79 0.59
C HIS A 56 -7.82 18.04 -0.71
N ASN A 57 -7.46 19.13 -1.38
CA ASN A 57 -8.12 19.55 -2.61
C ASN A 57 -7.86 18.56 -3.76
N MET A 58 -8.93 18.17 -4.46
CA MET A 58 -8.88 17.26 -5.62
C MET A 58 -8.04 17.81 -6.79
N ASN A 59 -7.85 19.12 -6.86
CA ASN A 59 -7.01 19.72 -7.89
C ASN A 59 -5.50 19.62 -7.59
N MET A 60 -5.12 19.23 -6.37
CA MET A 60 -3.74 19.07 -5.87
C MET A 60 -2.89 20.35 -5.84
N VAL A 61 -3.36 21.48 -6.37
CA VAL A 61 -2.59 22.72 -6.52
C VAL A 61 -3.04 23.82 -5.58
N ASP A 62 -4.29 23.77 -5.13
CA ASP A 62 -4.83 24.72 -4.16
C ASP A 62 -4.92 24.09 -2.77
N ASP A 63 -4.79 24.94 -1.76
CA ASP A 63 -4.98 24.57 -0.37
C ASP A 63 -6.47 24.35 -0.04
N MET A 64 -6.73 23.59 1.02
CA MET A 64 -8.08 23.41 1.60
C MET A 64 -7.94 23.36 3.13
N THR A 65 -8.47 22.33 3.80
CA THR A 65 -8.23 22.09 5.22
C THR A 65 -6.78 21.70 5.45
N GLY A 66 -6.21 20.92 4.52
CA GLY A 66 -4.78 20.64 4.43
C GLY A 66 -4.12 21.31 3.21
N PRO A 67 -2.78 21.23 3.13
CA PRO A 67 -2.02 21.82 2.03
C PRO A 67 -2.31 21.18 0.67
N ALA A 68 -2.03 21.94 -0.39
CA ALA A 68 -1.87 21.44 -1.75
C ALA A 68 -0.81 20.33 -1.81
N LEU A 69 -1.15 19.21 -2.46
CA LEU A 69 -0.35 17.98 -2.46
C LEU A 69 0.50 17.77 -3.72
N TYR A 70 0.35 18.59 -4.77
CA TYR A 70 1.13 18.43 -5.99
C TYR A 70 2.63 18.53 -5.69
N LYS A 71 3.43 17.56 -6.15
CA LYS A 71 4.86 17.42 -5.84
C LYS A 71 5.16 17.17 -4.37
N VAL A 72 4.22 16.64 -3.58
CA VAL A 72 4.47 16.37 -2.15
C VAL A 72 5.70 15.48 -1.94
N THR A 73 5.91 14.50 -2.82
CA THR A 73 7.07 13.58 -2.83
C THR A 73 8.41 14.33 -2.92
N GLU A 74 8.49 15.41 -3.69
CA GLU A 74 9.69 16.24 -3.83
C GLU A 74 10.00 17.08 -2.58
N ARG A 75 9.01 17.26 -1.70
CA ARG A 75 9.15 18.13 -0.53
C ARG A 75 9.68 17.37 0.69
N TRP A 76 9.64 16.04 0.68
CA TRP A 76 10.18 15.18 1.73
C TRP A 76 11.57 14.65 1.33
N SER A 77 12.49 14.55 2.29
CA SER A 77 13.88 14.13 2.02
C SER A 77 13.99 12.67 1.58
N ASN A 78 13.06 11.83 2.02
CA ASN A 78 12.89 10.46 1.55
C ASN A 78 11.39 10.14 1.50
N LYS A 79 11.02 9.11 0.73
CA LYS A 79 9.63 8.74 0.50
C LYS A 79 9.05 7.98 1.70
N GLU A 80 9.90 7.24 2.41
CA GLU A 80 9.56 6.39 3.54
C GLU A 80 9.01 7.22 4.70
N ASP A 81 9.59 8.38 4.99
CA ASP A 81 9.10 9.32 6.01
C ASP A 81 7.75 9.91 5.61
N LEU A 82 7.50 10.17 4.32
CA LEU A 82 6.18 10.60 3.85
C LEU A 82 5.14 9.49 4.01
N ILE A 83 5.48 8.26 3.65
CA ILE A 83 4.60 7.10 3.86
C ILE A 83 4.29 6.95 5.35
N HIS A 84 5.31 7.01 6.20
CA HIS A 84 5.14 6.90 7.65
C HIS A 84 4.36 8.09 8.23
N PHE A 85 4.52 9.30 7.71
CA PHE A 85 3.70 10.45 8.09
C PHE A 85 2.22 10.24 7.76
N ILE A 86 1.91 9.62 6.62
CA ILE A 86 0.52 9.29 6.25
C ILE A 86 -0.04 8.21 7.20
N GLN A 87 0.78 7.24 7.59
CA GLN A 87 0.36 6.17 8.50
C GLN A 87 0.21 6.65 9.94
N ASN A 88 1.14 7.47 10.43
CA ASN A 88 1.21 7.94 11.82
C ASN A 88 1.93 9.30 11.94
N PRO A 89 1.24 10.43 11.66
CA PRO A 89 1.88 11.75 11.68
C PRO A 89 2.36 12.14 13.09
N GLN A 90 1.65 11.71 14.13
CA GLN A 90 1.95 12.05 15.52
C GLN A 90 3.28 11.45 16.00
N GLU A 91 3.65 10.26 15.53
CA GLU A 91 4.94 9.64 15.86
C GLU A 91 6.12 10.48 15.35
N LEU A 92 6.07 10.93 14.10
CA LEU A 92 7.10 11.81 13.55
C LEU A 92 7.15 13.18 14.23
N ILE A 93 5.99 13.75 14.55
CA ILE A 93 5.90 15.03 15.26
C ILE A 93 6.53 14.91 16.66
N ASN A 94 6.16 13.88 17.42
CA ASN A 94 6.68 13.64 18.77
C ASN A 94 8.19 13.33 18.77
N ASN A 95 8.70 12.72 17.71
CA ASN A 95 10.12 12.47 17.51
C ASN A 95 10.89 13.67 16.93
N ASN A 96 10.27 14.85 16.84
CA ASN A 96 10.86 16.08 16.31
C ASN A 96 11.36 15.97 14.85
N HIS A 97 10.71 15.15 14.03
CA HIS A 97 11.05 15.07 12.61
C HIS A 97 10.82 16.44 11.95
N GLU A 98 11.89 17.03 11.38
CA GLU A 98 11.95 18.44 10.96
C GLU A 98 10.73 18.86 10.13
N ARG A 99 10.41 18.08 9.10
CA ARG A 99 9.31 18.41 8.18
C ARG A 99 7.94 18.20 8.82
N ALA A 100 7.78 17.17 9.66
CA ALA A 100 6.50 16.83 10.27
C ALA A 100 6.08 17.93 11.26
N VAL A 101 7.02 18.36 12.12
CA VAL A 101 6.82 19.48 13.04
C VAL A 101 6.52 20.77 12.29
N LYS A 102 7.24 21.05 11.19
CA LYS A 102 6.98 22.23 10.36
C LYS A 102 5.58 22.24 9.76
N ILE A 103 5.10 21.11 9.26
CA ILE A 103 3.73 21.00 8.73
C ILE A 103 2.71 21.24 9.85
N ALA A 104 2.89 20.62 11.01
CA ALA A 104 2.00 20.79 12.17
C ALA A 104 1.96 22.24 12.68
N ALA A 105 3.06 22.99 12.58
CA ALA A 105 3.10 24.41 12.94
C ALA A 105 2.44 25.33 11.90
N LEU A 106 2.45 24.94 10.63
CA LEU A 106 1.89 25.75 9.52
C LEU A 106 0.40 25.50 9.29
N TRP A 107 -0.09 24.30 9.62
CA TRP A 107 -1.48 23.89 9.38
C TRP A 107 -2.18 23.65 10.72
N PRO A 108 -3.23 24.41 11.06
CA PRO A 108 -3.90 24.30 12.35
C PRO A 108 -4.72 23.00 12.49
N SER A 109 -5.03 22.34 11.37
CA SER A 109 -5.75 21.06 11.36
C SER A 109 -4.76 19.90 11.48
N GLU A 110 -5.01 19.02 12.45
CA GLU A 110 -4.23 17.79 12.59
C GLU A 110 -4.64 16.77 11.52
N MET A 111 -3.65 16.19 10.84
CA MET A 111 -3.87 15.08 9.91
C MET A 111 -4.15 13.80 10.70
N THR A 112 -5.20 13.07 10.33
CA THR A 112 -5.52 11.77 10.92
C THR A 112 -4.51 10.70 10.50
N ALA A 113 -4.28 9.73 11.37
CA ALA A 113 -3.44 8.56 11.08
C ALA A 113 -4.19 7.54 10.19
N PHE A 114 -3.49 6.93 9.23
CA PHE A 114 -4.02 5.87 8.35
C PHE A 114 -3.19 4.57 8.45
N PRO A 115 -3.09 3.94 9.63
CA PRO A 115 -2.25 2.75 9.83
C PRO A 115 -2.70 1.52 9.03
N GLN A 116 -3.93 1.53 8.50
CA GLN A 116 -4.46 0.48 7.63
C GLN A 116 -3.96 0.55 6.19
N LEU A 117 -3.37 1.67 5.76
CA LEU A 117 -2.81 1.83 4.42
C LEU A 117 -1.36 1.37 4.42
N ASP A 118 -1.05 0.34 3.63
CA ASP A 118 0.32 -0.10 3.40
C ASP A 118 1.06 0.80 2.41
N SER A 119 2.36 0.56 2.21
CA SER A 119 3.18 1.36 1.30
C SER A 119 2.69 1.30 -0.14
N VAL A 120 2.17 0.16 -0.60
CA VAL A 120 1.67 -0.01 -1.97
C VAL A 120 0.43 0.86 -2.20
N ALA A 121 -0.52 0.84 -1.27
CA ALA A 121 -1.71 1.69 -1.32
C ALA A 121 -1.34 3.18 -1.29
N ILE A 122 -0.39 3.57 -0.43
CA ILE A 122 0.07 4.96 -0.33
C ILE A 122 0.81 5.40 -1.60
N GLU A 123 1.66 4.55 -2.17
CA GLU A 123 2.34 4.85 -3.43
C GLU A 123 1.36 5.02 -4.60
N ALA A 124 0.30 4.21 -4.66
CA ALA A 124 -0.76 4.40 -5.64
C ALA A 124 -1.45 5.78 -5.47
N ILE A 125 -1.74 6.19 -4.23
CA ILE A 125 -2.28 7.52 -3.92
C ILE A 125 -1.32 8.63 -4.40
N LEU A 126 -0.03 8.52 -4.07
CA LEU A 126 0.99 9.50 -4.44
C LEU A 126 1.15 9.61 -5.97
N ALA A 127 1.10 8.48 -6.68
CA ALA A 127 1.11 8.46 -8.15
C ALA A 127 -0.10 9.21 -8.74
N PHE A 128 -1.30 9.00 -8.19
CA PHE A 128 -2.49 9.76 -8.57
C PHE A 128 -2.34 11.27 -8.29
N VAL A 129 -1.83 11.64 -7.11
CA VAL A 129 -1.63 13.03 -6.70
C VAL A 129 -0.70 13.76 -7.68
N ASP A 130 0.43 13.16 -8.03
CA ASP A 130 1.40 13.77 -8.93
C ASP A 130 0.85 13.88 -10.36
N GLU A 131 0.18 12.84 -10.89
CA GLU A 131 -0.46 12.90 -12.20
C GLU A 131 -1.57 13.96 -12.25
N LYS A 132 -2.43 13.99 -11.22
CA LYS A 132 -3.56 14.91 -11.15
C LYS A 132 -3.09 16.35 -11.02
N GLY A 133 -2.10 16.61 -10.17
CA GLY A 133 -1.53 17.95 -10.01
C GLY A 133 -0.81 18.43 -11.27
N ALA A 134 -0.07 17.55 -11.97
CA ALA A 134 0.59 17.90 -13.22
C ALA A 134 -0.40 18.34 -14.31
N LYS A 135 -1.64 17.83 -14.29
CA LYS A 135 -2.70 18.23 -15.23
C LYS A 135 -3.40 19.55 -14.87
N ASN A 136 -3.29 20.02 -13.62
CA ASN A 136 -3.97 21.23 -13.16
C ASN A 136 -2.99 22.40 -12.90
N LYS A 137 -1.72 22.25 -13.29
CA LYS A 137 -0.66 23.27 -13.22
C LYS A 137 -0.59 24.02 -14.54
#